data_AF-A0A0D2N9C7-F1
#
_entry.id   AF-A0A0D2N9C7-F1
#
_cell.length_a   1.000
_cell.length_b   1.000
_cell.length_c   1.000
_cell.angle_alpha   90.00
_cell.angle_beta   90.00
_cell.angle_gamma   90.00
#
_symmetry.space_group_name_H-M   'P 1'
#
loop_
_entity.id
_entity.type
_entity.pdbx_description
1 polymer ?
#
loop_
_entity_poly.entity_id
_entity_poly.type
_entity_poly.pdbx_seq_one_letter_code
_entity_poly.pdbx_strand_id
1 'polypeptide(L)'
;MIDKYSVFAENCDIYLIAIVMCPDRKLKWFKDHGRTPRQIKEIEKKVISVWNTKYAPEGSVNPPSTNLRTRSRYAPAIVQSQESVDDINRYLKEPLVATATIKEAGGYMQFWHQA
;
A
#
# COMPACT_ATOMS: atom_id res chain seq x y z
N MET A 1 -5.55 19.69 -6.57
CA MET A 1 -6.75 18.87 -6.27
C MET A 1 -6.68 18.20 -4.90
N ILE A 2 -5.51 17.68 -4.48
CA ILE A 2 -5.31 17.08 -3.15
C ILE A 2 -5.32 18.12 -2.01
N ASP A 3 -4.95 19.37 -2.27
CA ASP A 3 -5.01 20.45 -1.25
C ASP A 3 -6.43 20.71 -0.73
N LYS A 4 -7.46 20.33 -1.49
CA LYS A 4 -8.85 20.39 -1.02
C LYS A 4 -9.15 19.28 -0.01
N TYR A 5 -8.48 18.13 -0.13
CA TYR A 5 -8.67 16.96 0.71
C TYR A 5 -7.71 16.92 1.91
N SER A 6 -6.64 17.73 1.90
CA SER A 6 -5.72 17.89 3.03
C SER A 6 -6.43 18.41 4.29
N VAL A 7 -7.42 19.29 4.12
CA VAL A 7 -8.27 19.83 5.19
C VAL A 7 -9.09 18.72 5.88
N PHE A 8 -9.47 17.69 5.13
CA PHE A 8 -10.24 16.55 5.66
C PHE A 8 -9.38 15.42 6.18
N ALA A 9 -8.06 15.45 5.92
CA ALA A 9 -7.12 14.45 6.41
C ALA A 9 -7.03 14.43 7.95
N GLU A 10 -7.44 15.52 8.62
CA GLU A 10 -7.53 15.57 10.09
C GLU A 10 -8.81 14.91 10.62
N ASN A 11 -9.86 14.87 9.81
CA ASN A 11 -11.19 14.44 10.22
C ASN A 11 -11.52 13.00 9.81
N CYS A 12 -10.84 12.44 8.80
CA CYS A 12 -11.08 11.08 8.34
C CYS A 12 -9.80 10.38 7.87
N ASP A 13 -9.56 9.19 8.44
CA ASP A 13 -8.36 8.39 8.16
C ASP A 13 -8.29 7.93 6.69
N ILE A 14 -9.43 7.86 5.97
CA ILE A 14 -9.44 7.44 4.56
C ILE A 14 -8.62 8.37 3.66
N TYR A 15 -8.60 9.68 3.95
CA TYR A 15 -7.82 10.65 3.19
C TYR A 15 -6.33 10.52 3.49
N LEU A 16 -5.97 10.19 4.74
CA LEU A 16 -4.58 9.88 5.09
C LEU A 16 -4.08 8.67 4.31
N ILE A 17 -4.87 7.59 4.30
CA ILE A 17 -4.54 6.36 3.57
C ILE A 17 -4.42 6.65 2.08
N ALA A 18 -5.38 7.35 1.47
CA ALA A 18 -5.35 7.67 0.05
C ALA A 18 -4.09 8.46 -0.36
N ILE A 19 -3.65 9.41 0.46
CA ILE A 19 -2.41 10.16 0.22
C ILE A 19 -1.18 9.25 0.33
N VAL A 20 -1.14 8.37 1.33
CA VAL A 20 -0.03 7.43 1.52
C VAL A 20 0.04 6.41 0.38
N MET A 21 -1.10 5.94 -0.12
CA MET A 21 -1.19 5.03 -1.28
C MET A 21 -0.84 5.69 -2.61
N CYS A 22 -0.54 6.99 -2.65
CA CYS A 22 0.01 7.62 -3.84
C CYS A 22 1.53 7.38 -3.90
N PRO A 23 2.06 6.73 -4.97
CA PRO A 23 3.44 6.27 -5.01
C PRO A 23 4.45 7.42 -5.17
N ASP A 24 4.01 8.59 -5.62
CA ASP A 24 4.78 9.83 -5.77
C ASP A 24 4.86 10.67 -4.48
N ARG A 25 4.01 10.39 -3.50
CA ARG A 25 3.79 11.25 -2.31
C ARG A 25 4.13 10.56 -0.99
N LYS A 26 3.56 9.37 -0.76
CA LYS A 26 3.69 8.56 0.47
C LYS A 26 3.76 9.42 1.75
N LEU A 27 4.68 9.10 2.66
CA LEU A 27 4.92 9.85 3.90
C LEU A 27 5.63 11.19 3.67
N LYS A 28 6.35 11.35 2.55
CA LYS A 28 7.09 12.59 2.25
C LYS A 28 6.15 13.77 2.08
N TRP A 29 4.98 13.56 1.48
CA TRP A 29 3.99 14.63 1.32
C TRP A 29 3.61 15.27 2.66
N PHE A 30 3.45 14.48 3.73
CA PHE A 30 3.16 15.02 5.06
C PHE A 30 4.33 15.82 5.64
N LYS A 31 5.57 15.38 5.38
CA LYS A 31 6.78 16.13 5.77
C LYS A 31 6.84 17.50 5.08
N ASP A 32 6.54 17.53 3.79
CA ASP A 32 6.57 18.76 2.99
C ASP A 32 5.41 19.71 3.32
N HIS A 33 4.33 19.21 3.94
CA HIS A 33 3.15 19.99 4.36
C HIS A 33 3.13 20.31 5.86
N GLY A 34 4.31 20.42 6.49
CA GLY A 34 4.46 20.95 7.84
C GLY A 34 4.07 20.01 8.97
N ARG A 35 3.88 18.70 8.71
CA ARG A 35 3.67 17.73 9.80
C ARG A 35 4.97 17.45 10.53
N THR A 36 4.87 17.37 11.85
CA THR A 36 6.01 16.99 12.70
C THR A 36 6.40 15.52 12.48
N PRO A 37 7.67 15.14 12.70
CA PRO A 37 8.11 13.75 12.59
C PRO A 37 7.31 12.80 13.49
N ARG A 38 6.85 13.28 14.64
CA ARG A 38 5.98 12.52 15.55
C ARG A 38 4.62 12.23 14.92
N GLN A 39 3.98 13.23 14.31
CA GLN A 39 2.71 13.05 13.60
C GLN A 39 2.85 12.10 12.42
N ILE A 40 3.96 12.17 11.67
CA ILE A 40 4.21 11.27 10.53
C ILE A 40 4.28 9.81 11.01
N LYS A 41 4.96 9.54 12.13
CA LYS A 41 4.99 8.19 12.72
C LYS A 41 3.62 7.70 13.17
N GLU A 42 2.77 8.58 13.69
CA GLU A 42 1.40 8.21 14.07
C GLU A 42 0.53 7.93 12.83
N ILE A 43 0.70 8.69 11.75
CA ILE A 43 0.05 8.41 10.45
C ILE A 43 0.52 7.07 9.89
N GLU A 44 1.83 6.80 9.93
CA GLU A 44 2.41 5.52 9.50
C GLU A 44 1.78 4.34 10.26
N LYS A 45 1.73 4.39 11.60
CA LYS A 45 1.09 3.36 12.42
C LYS A 45 -0.39 3.18 12.07
N LYS A 46 -1.13 4.27 11.89
CA LYS A 46 -2.54 4.22 11.50
C LYS A 46 -2.74 3.50 10.18
N VAL A 47 -1.94 3.84 9.16
CA VAL A 47 -2.03 3.21 7.85
C VAL A 47 -1.73 1.72 7.94
N ILE A 48 -0.68 1.33 8.67
CA ILE A 48 -0.34 -0.09 8.90
C ILE A 48 -1.48 -0.81 9.61
N SER A 49 -2.06 -0.20 10.64
CA SER A 49 -3.19 -0.78 11.38
C SER A 49 -4.40 -0.98 10.46
N VAL A 50 -4.79 0.02 9.67
CA VAL A 50 -5.95 -0.10 8.78
C VAL A 50 -5.69 -1.11 7.67
N TRP A 51 -4.47 -1.18 7.13
CA TRP A 51 -4.06 -2.22 6.19
C TRP A 51 -4.26 -3.61 6.80
N ASN A 52 -3.69 -3.86 7.97
CA ASN A 52 -3.78 -5.15 8.64
C ASN A 52 -5.21 -5.53 9.02
N THR A 53 -6.08 -4.56 9.34
CA THR A 53 -7.48 -4.83 9.70
C THR A 53 -8.39 -5.01 8.49
N LYS A 54 -8.19 -4.30 7.38
CA LYS A 54 -9.16 -4.24 6.27
C LYS A 54 -8.69 -4.86 4.96
N TYR A 55 -7.38 -4.92 4.73
CA TYR A 55 -6.80 -5.20 3.41
C TYR A 55 -5.78 -6.33 3.41
N ALA A 56 -5.18 -6.64 4.56
CA ALA A 56 -4.24 -7.74 4.64
C ALA A 56 -4.94 -9.05 4.26
N PRO A 57 -4.33 -9.87 3.38
CA PRO A 57 -4.88 -11.17 3.04
C PRO A 57 -5.00 -12.01 4.31
N GLU A 58 -6.14 -12.70 4.48
CA GLU A 58 -6.37 -13.63 5.60
C GLU A 58 -5.31 -14.74 5.58
N GLY A 59 -4.17 -14.49 6.24
CA GLY A 59 -2.98 -15.32 6.13
C GLY A 59 -1.68 -14.61 6.50
N SER A 60 -1.67 -13.28 6.66
CA SER A 60 -0.46 -12.52 7.06
C SER A 60 -0.09 -12.64 8.54
N VAL A 61 -0.90 -13.34 9.34
CA VAL A 61 -0.61 -13.64 10.75
C VAL A 61 -0.71 -15.14 10.96
N ASN A 62 0.36 -15.90 10.65
CA ASN A 62 0.83 -17.11 11.37
C ASN A 62 2.07 -17.75 10.67
N PRO A 63 2.99 -18.39 11.44
CA PRO A 63 4.24 -19.02 10.95
C PRO A 63 3.99 -20.31 10.13
N PRO A 64 4.99 -20.92 9.46
CA PRO A 64 4.78 -21.79 8.30
C PRO A 64 4.02 -23.05 8.70
N SER A 65 2.72 -23.08 8.40
CA SER A 65 1.89 -24.24 8.62
C SER A 65 1.65 -24.90 7.26
N THR A 66 2.42 -25.95 7.05
CA THR A 66 2.36 -26.92 5.95
C THR A 66 0.91 -27.34 5.68
N ASN A 67 0.27 -26.72 4.70
CA ASN A 67 -1.00 -27.19 4.17
C ASN A 67 -0.74 -27.83 2.80
N LEU A 68 -0.32 -29.09 2.82
CA LEU A 68 -0.39 -29.97 1.67
C LEU A 68 -1.87 -30.24 1.38
N ARG A 69 -2.50 -29.36 0.59
CA ARG A 69 -3.80 -29.66 -0.02
C ARG A 69 -3.57 -30.76 -1.06
N THR A 70 -4.13 -31.94 -0.81
CA THR A 70 -4.15 -33.07 -1.75
C THR A 70 -4.69 -32.60 -3.10
N ARG A 71 -3.82 -32.55 -4.11
CA ARG A 71 -4.16 -32.12 -5.48
C ARG A 71 -4.66 -33.31 -6.30
N SER A 72 -5.71 -33.12 -7.10
CA SER A 72 -6.15 -34.09 -8.11
C SER A 72 -5.08 -34.26 -9.20
N ARG A 73 -4.85 -35.51 -9.63
CA ARG A 73 -3.83 -35.89 -10.64
C ARG A 73 -3.99 -35.23 -12.02
N TYR A 74 -5.14 -34.62 -12.31
CA TYR A 74 -5.46 -34.01 -13.61
C TYR A 74 -5.52 -32.48 -13.60
N ALA A 75 -5.24 -31.83 -12.46
CA ALA A 75 -5.19 -30.37 -12.43
C ALA A 75 -3.85 -29.88 -13.00
N PRO A 76 -3.83 -28.96 -13.98
CA PRO A 76 -2.58 -28.35 -14.43
C PRO A 76 -1.89 -27.70 -13.22
N ALA A 77 -0.57 -27.83 -13.17
CA ALA A 77 0.26 -27.18 -12.16
C ALA A 77 0.22 -25.66 -12.39
N ILE A 78 -0.83 -25.02 -11.88
CA ILE A 78 -0.78 -23.59 -11.60
C ILE A 78 0.34 -23.46 -10.58
N VAL A 79 1.49 -22.99 -11.04
CA VAL A 79 2.46 -22.31 -10.21
C VAL A 79 1.67 -21.11 -9.72
N GLN A 80 1.10 -21.21 -8.51
CA GLN A 80 0.80 -20.02 -7.76
C GLN A 80 2.17 -19.35 -7.64
N SER A 81 2.44 -18.38 -8.51
CA SER A 81 3.42 -17.36 -8.22
C SER A 81 3.16 -17.01 -6.76
N GLN A 82 4.15 -17.18 -5.90
CA GLN A 82 4.11 -16.50 -4.61
C GLN A 82 3.99 -15.02 -4.96
N GLU A 83 2.76 -14.54 -5.14
CA GLU A 83 2.42 -13.13 -5.15
C GLU A 83 3.09 -12.62 -3.90
N SER A 84 4.13 -11.82 -4.11
CA SER A 84 4.95 -11.32 -3.04
C SER A 84 4.00 -10.68 -2.05
N VAL A 85 3.85 -11.27 -0.87
CA VAL A 85 2.87 -10.88 0.14
C VAL A 85 2.80 -9.35 0.16
N ASP A 86 1.63 -8.79 -0.17
CA ASP A 86 1.40 -7.35 -0.24
C ASP A 86 1.59 -6.77 1.17
N ASP A 87 2.83 -6.40 1.47
CA ASP A 87 3.26 -5.87 2.75
C ASP A 87 3.32 -4.35 2.66
N ILE A 88 2.42 -3.69 3.37
CA ILE A 88 2.38 -2.23 3.49
C ILE A 88 3.72 -1.66 3.96
N ASN A 89 4.48 -2.38 4.78
CA ASN A 89 5.78 -1.94 5.26
C ASN A 89 6.81 -1.89 4.13
N ARG A 90 6.73 -2.81 3.16
CA ARG A 90 7.58 -2.81 1.97
C ARG A 90 7.26 -1.60 1.10
N TYR A 91 5.97 -1.37 0.83
CA TYR A 91 5.51 -0.22 0.04
C TYR A 91 5.94 1.13 0.65
N LEU A 92 5.87 1.29 1.97
CA LEU A 92 6.26 2.53 2.65
C LEU A 92 7.78 2.82 2.55
N LYS A 93 8.60 1.78 2.41
CA LYS A 93 10.07 1.90 2.28
C LYS A 93 10.53 2.12 0.85
N GLU A 94 9.74 1.71 -0.14
CA GLU A 94 10.07 1.89 -1.55
C GLU A 94 10.23 3.38 -1.90
N PRO A 95 11.16 3.71 -2.81
CA PRO A 95 11.38 5.08 -3.23
C PRO A 95 10.11 5.69 -3.84
N LEU A 96 10.06 7.02 -3.82
CA LEU A 96 8.96 7.74 -4.46
C LEU A 96 9.09 7.62 -5.97
N VAL A 97 7.96 7.34 -6.62
CA VAL A 97 7.88 7.31 -8.08
C VAL A 97 7.82 8.75 -8.59
N ALA A 98 8.61 9.06 -9.63
CA ALA A 98 8.57 10.38 -10.24
C ALA A 98 7.18 10.65 -10.84
N THR A 99 6.67 11.87 -10.64
CA THR A 99 5.37 12.27 -11.21
C THR A 99 5.37 12.21 -12.74
N ALA A 100 6.52 12.36 -13.38
CA ALA A 100 6.70 12.17 -14.82
C ALA A 100 6.38 10.73 -15.25
N THR A 101 6.91 9.72 -14.56
CA THR A 101 6.66 8.30 -14.84
C THR A 101 5.18 7.94 -14.75
N ILE A 102 4.47 8.49 -13.76
CA ILE A 102 3.02 8.27 -13.61
C ILE A 102 2.23 8.90 -14.75
N LYS A 103 2.66 10.07 -15.23
CA LYS A 103 2.03 10.74 -16.39
C LYS A 103 2.31 10.00 -17.69
N GLU A 104 3.54 9.55 -17.89
CA GLU A 104 3.95 8.75 -19.05
C GLU A 104 3.20 7.42 -19.12
N ALA A 105 2.95 6.78 -17.97
CA ALA A 105 2.15 5.59 -17.87
C ALA A 105 0.66 5.80 -18.16
N GLY A 106 0.19 7.03 -18.38
CA GLY A 106 -1.23 7.35 -18.63
C GLY A 106 -2.07 7.62 -17.37
N GLY A 107 -1.43 7.87 -16.23
CA GLY A 107 -2.06 8.21 -14.96
C GLY A 107 -1.92 7.13 -13.89
N TYR A 108 -2.41 7.42 -12.68
CA TYR A 108 -2.23 6.54 -11.50
C TYR A 108 -2.77 5.12 -11.72
N MET A 109 -3.96 4.97 -12.31
CA MET A 109 -4.57 3.65 -12.51
C MET A 109 -3.78 2.80 -13.52
N GLN A 110 -3.31 3.41 -14.61
CA GLN A 110 -2.52 2.68 -15.61
C GLN A 110 -1.13 2.33 -15.09
N PHE A 111 -0.51 3.22 -14.31
CA PHE A 111 0.73 2.93 -13.59
C PHE A 111 0.59 1.70 -12.69
N TRP A 112 -0.48 1.61 -11.89
CA TRP A 112 -0.71 0.47 -11.00
C TRP A 112 -1.05 -0.84 -11.73
N HIS A 113 -1.61 -0.77 -12.95
CA HIS A 113 -1.82 -1.98 -13.77
C HIS A 113 -0.54 -2.50 -14.44
N GLN A 114 0.48 -1.65 -14.58
CA GLN A 114 1.75 -1.97 -15.22
C GLN A 114 2.86 -2.31 -14.22
N ALA A 115 2.70 -1.91 -12.95
CA ALA A 115 3.63 -2.14 -11.85
C ALA A 115 3.46 -3.53 -11.24
#